data_AF-U2UPJ1-F1
#
_entry.id   AF-U2UPJ1-F1
#
_cell.length_a   1.000
_cell.length_b   1.000
_cell.length_c   1.000
_cell.angle_alpha   90.00
_cell.angle_beta   90.00
_cell.angle_gamma   90.00
#
_symmetry.space_group_name_H-M   'P 1'
#
loop_
_entity.id
_entity.type
_entity.pdbx_description
1 polymer ?
#
loop_
_entity_poly.entity_id
_entity_poly.type
_entity_poly.pdbx_seq_one_letter_code
_entity_poly.pdbx_strand_id
1 'polypeptide(L)' 'MDSHEITHVLLHALTEECVAKRIDGARSQQEVYTILKELPYFSITMEEFQRGIEELKEKRGS' A
#
# COMPACT_ATOMS: atom_id res chain seq x y z
N MET A 1 -5.75 2.27 12.30
CA MET A 1 -4.51 3.08 12.35
C MET A 1 -4.82 4.52 11.96
N ASP A 2 -4.00 5.48 12.37
CA ASP A 2 -4.13 6.86 11.87
C ASP A 2 -3.61 7.00 10.43
N SER A 3 -3.93 8.12 9.78
CA SER A 3 -3.59 8.40 8.37
C SER A 3 -2.07 8.41 8.10
N HIS A 4 -1.28 8.92 9.04
CA HIS A 4 0.18 8.96 8.91
C HIS A 4 0.79 7.57 9.07
N GLU A 5 0.32 6.78 10.03
CA GLU A 5 0.74 5.39 10.22
C GLU A 5 0.43 4.52 9.01
N ILE A 6 -0.78 4.66 8.45
CA ILE A 6 -1.20 3.94 7.23
C ILE A 6 -0.27 4.29 6.08
N THR A 7 -0.06 5.58 5.83
CA THR A 7 0.80 6.03 4.74
C THR A 7 2.23 5.53 4.92
N HIS A 8 2.75 5.55 6.15
CA HIS A 8 4.09 5.06 6.45
C HIS A 8 4.25 3.56 6.15
N VAL A 9 3.32 2.73 6.64
CA VAL A 9 3.36 1.27 6.40
C VAL A 9 3.12 0.96 4.92
N LEU A 10 2.24 1.69 4.23
CA LEU A 10 2.06 1.54 2.77
C LEU A 10 3.34 1.85 2.00
N LEU A 11 3.99 2.98 2.29
CA LEU A 11 5.23 3.35 1.60
C LEU A 11 6.33 2.34 1.87
N HIS A 12 6.47 1.89 3.12
CA HIS A 12 7.45 0.86 3.47
C HIS A 12 7.19 -0.44 2.70
N ALA A 13 5.97 -0.95 2.75
CA ALA A 13 5.55 -2.18 2.09
C ALA A 13 5.70 -2.13 0.55
N LEU A 14 5.41 -0.97 -0.07
CA LEU A 14 5.58 -0.76 -1.52
C LEU A 14 7.06 -0.73 -1.95
N THR A 15 7.99 -0.51 -1.03
CA THR A 15 9.44 -0.46 -1.30
C THR A 15 10.18 -1.76 -1.01
N GLU A 16 9.49 -2.76 -0.48
CA GLU A 16 10.07 -4.08 -0.20
C GLU A 16 10.41 -4.83 -1.50
N GLU A 17 11.67 -5.22 -1.64
CA GLU A 17 12.18 -5.90 -2.84
C GLU A 17 11.44 -7.22 -3.13
N CYS A 18 10.97 -7.90 -2.08
CA CYS A 18 10.29 -9.19 -2.20
C CYS A 18 8.92 -9.10 -2.90
N VAL A 19 8.26 -7.94 -2.85
CA VAL A 19 6.94 -7.71 -3.47
C VAL A 19 7.01 -6.77 -4.66
N ALA A 20 8.05 -5.93 -4.79
CA ALA A 20 8.20 -4.94 -5.85
C ALA A 20 7.95 -5.51 -7.26
N LYS A 21 8.62 -6.61 -7.63
CA LYS A 21 8.46 -7.25 -8.96
C LYS A 21 7.04 -7.77 -9.23
N ARG A 22 6.31 -8.12 -8.18
CA ARG A 22 4.94 -8.64 -8.29
C ARG A 22 3.93 -7.49 -8.37
N ILE A 23 4.18 -6.41 -7.64
CA ILE A 23 3.41 -5.17 -7.69
C ILE A 23 3.47 -4.57 -9.10
N ASP A 24 4.66 -4.57 -9.73
CA ASP A 24 4.81 -4.08 -11.11
C ASP A 24 3.95 -4.83 -12.13
N GLY A 25 3.65 -6.10 -11.87
CA GLY A 25 2.76 -6.92 -12.70
C GLY A 25 1.28 -6.83 -12.36
N ALA A 26 0.93 -6.18 -11.24
CA ALA A 26 -0.45 -6.10 -10.75
C ALA A 26 -1.29 -5.16 -11.62
N ARG A 27 -2.49 -5.60 -11.98
CA ARG A 27 -3.42 -4.87 -12.87
C ARG A 27 -4.51 -4.14 -12.12
N SER A 28 -4.59 -4.32 -10.81
CA SER A 28 -5.61 -3.69 -9.97
C SER A 28 -5.09 -3.37 -8.57
N GLN A 29 -5.71 -2.40 -7.92
CA GLN A 29 -5.44 -2.08 -6.51
C GLN A 29 -5.70 -3.27 -5.59
N GLN A 30 -6.68 -4.13 -5.93
CA GLN A 30 -6.98 -5.36 -5.20
C GLN A 30 -5.81 -6.36 -5.27
N GLU A 31 -5.19 -6.53 -6.43
CA GLU A 31 -4.02 -7.40 -6.60
C GLU A 31 -2.82 -6.86 -5.80
N VAL A 32 -2.57 -5.54 -5.87
CA VAL A 32 -1.52 -4.89 -5.07
C VAL A 32 -1.76 -5.14 -3.58
N TYR A 33 -2.97 -4.89 -3.08
CA TYR A 33 -3.31 -5.15 -1.68
C TYR A 33 -3.10 -6.62 -1.29
N THR A 34 -3.48 -7.56 -2.17
CA THR A 34 -3.31 -9.00 -1.92
C THR A 34 -1.84 -9.37 -1.80
N ILE A 35 -0.97 -8.80 -2.63
CA ILE A 35 0.48 -9.00 -2.57
C ILE A 35 1.05 -8.42 -1.27
N LEU A 36 0.66 -7.18 -0.91
CA LEU A 36 1.15 -6.53 0.30
C LEU A 36 0.75 -7.28 1.57
N LYS A 37 -0.44 -7.91 1.60
CA LYS A 37 -0.90 -8.77 2.70
C LYS A 37 -0.02 -9.99 2.98
N GLU A 38 0.87 -10.36 2.07
CA GLU A 38 1.81 -11.46 2.31
C GLU A 38 2.98 -11.05 3.22
N LEU A 39 3.21 -9.74 3.40
CA LEU A 39 4.22 -9.24 4.30
C LEU A 39 3.78 -9.48 5.76
N PRO A 40 4.64 -10.04 6.63
CA PRO A 40 4.25 -10.46 7.98
C PRO A 40 3.84 -9.29 8.89
N TYR A 41 4.27 -8.08 8.58
CA TYR A 41 3.94 -6.86 9.32
C TYR A 41 2.76 -6.08 8.71
N PHE A 42 2.25 -6.49 7.55
CA PHE A 42 1.20 -5.74 6.86
C PHE A 42 -0.16 -6.01 7.50
N SER A 43 -0.57 -5.10 8.38
CA SER A 43 -1.81 -5.19 9.15
C SER A 43 -2.92 -4.24 8.66
N ILE A 44 -2.68 -3.53 7.55
CA ILE A 44 -3.63 -2.55 7.00
C ILE A 44 -4.83 -3.27 6.37
N THR A 45 -6.04 -2.81 6.69
CA THR A 45 -7.29 -3.30 6.07
C THR A 45 -7.50 -2.73 4.66
N MET A 46 -8.43 -3.28 3.87
CA MET A 46 -8.69 -2.75 2.53
C MET A 46 -9.19 -1.29 2.55
N GLU A 47 -10.04 -0.94 3.52
CA GLU A 47 -10.53 0.43 3.68
C GLU A 47 -9.38 1.41 4.01
N GLU A 48 -8.49 1.02 4.92
CA GLU A 48 -7.30 1.81 5.26
C GLU A 48 -6.32 1.90 4.08
N PHE A 49 -6.16 0.83 3.31
CA PHE A 49 -5.35 0.82 2.09
C PHE A 49 -5.89 1.83 1.07
N GLN A 50 -7.20 1.81 0.80
CA GLN A 50 -7.83 2.76 -0.12
C GLN A 50 -7.66 4.21 0.33
N ARG A 51 -7.91 4.48 1.62
CA ARG A 51 -7.71 5.81 2.21
C ARG A 51 -6.26 6.29 2.06
N GLY A 52 -5.29 5.43 2.37
CA GLY A 52 -3.88 5.78 2.22
C GLY A 52 -3.46 6.04 0.76
N ILE A 53 -4.03 5.32 -0.20
CA ILE A 53 -3.81 5.58 -1.63
C ILE A 53 -4.39 6.94 -2.06
N GLU A 54 -5.58 7.31 -1.57
CA GLU A 54 -6.20 8.61 -1.83
C GLU A 54 -5.33 9.75 -1.30
N GLU A 55 -4.86 9.65 -0.05
CA GLU A 55 -3.97 10.65 0.55
C GLU A 55 -2.64 10.79 -0.21
N LEU A 56 -2.08 9.68 -0.68
CA LEU A 56 -0.86 9.69 -1.51
C LEU A 56 -1.09 10.40 -2.85
N LYS A 57 -2.28 10.28 -3.45
CA LYS A 57 -2.64 10.99 -4.68
C LYS A 57 -2.80 12.48 -4.45
N GLU A 58 -3.46 12.88 -3.36
CA GLU A 58 -3.63 14.29 -2.98
C GLU A 58 -2.27 14.98 -2.75
N LYS A 59 -1.34 14.30 -2.09
CA LYS A 59 0.03 14.79 -1.85
C LYS A 59 0.91 14.88 -3.11
N ARG A 60 0.60 14.13 -4.17
CA ARG A 60 1.31 14.22 -5.47
C ARG A 60 0.77 15.31 -6.39
N GLY A 61 -0.43 15.83 -6.12
CA GLY A 61 -1.12 16.82 -6.95
C GLY A 61 -1.12 18.26 -6.41
N SER A 62 -0.46 18.52 -5.27
CA SER A 62 -0.31 19.85 -4.67
C SER A 62 1.09 20.43 -4.89
#